data_AF-A0A539EDL9-F1
#
_entry.id   AF-A0A539EDL9-F1
#
_cell.length_a   1.000
_cell.length_b   1.000
_cell.length_c   1.000
_cell.angle_alpha   90.00
_cell.angle_beta   90.00
_cell.angle_gamma   90.00
#
_symmetry.space_group_name_H-M   'P 1'
#
loop_
_entity.id
_entity.type
_entity.pdbx_description
1 polymer ?
#
loop_
_entity_poly.entity_id
_entity_poly.type
_entity_poly.pdbx_seq_one_letter_code
_entity_poly.pdbx_strand_id
1 'polypeptide(L)' 'MILSTVAVLLTFGMVIFLHEFGHFLMCKKLGVRVERFAFGFGPQLFG' A
#
# COMPACT_ATOMS: atom_id res chain seq x y z
N MET A 1 -3.13 0.47 25.40
CA MET A 1 -2.11 1.36 24.82
C MET A 1 -1.19 0.63 23.85
N ILE A 2 -0.25 -0.21 24.31
CA ILE A 2 0.70 -0.91 23.42
C ILE A 2 -0.01 -1.80 22.38
N LEU A 3 -0.95 -2.65 22.82
CA LEU A 3 -1.69 -3.54 21.92
C LEU A 3 -2.48 -2.76 20.84
N SER A 4 -3.14 -1.68 21.23
CA SER A 4 -3.92 -0.83 20.31
C SER A 4 -3.01 -0.13 19.29
N THR A 5 -1.84 0.36 19.70
CA THR A 5 -0.87 0.97 18.79
C THR A 5 -0.35 -0.04 17.77
N VAL A 6 -0.01 -1.26 18.21
CA VAL A 6 0.44 -2.33 17.31
C VAL A 6 -0.69 -2.75 16.36
N ALA A 7 -1.92 -2.84 16.85
CA ALA A 7 -3.07 -3.16 16.02
C ALA A 7 -3.29 -2.11 14.92
N VAL A 8 -3.21 -0.81 15.25
CA VAL A 8 -3.34 0.27 14.27
C VAL A 8 -2.27 0.16 13.18
N LEU A 9 -1.00 -0.02 13.53
CA LEU A 9 0.10 -0.12 12.56
C LEU A 9 -0.09 -1.31 11.61
N LEU A 10 -0.49 -2.47 12.14
CA LEU A 10 -0.73 -3.66 11.33
C LEU A 10 -1.94 -3.52 10.43
N THR A 11 -3.07 -3.03 10.95
CA THR A 11 -4.29 -2.87 10.15
C THR A 11 -4.09 -1.84 9.05
N PHE A 12 -3.51 -0.67 9.34
CA PHE A 12 -3.24 0.33 8.30
C PHE A 12 -2.24 -0.18 7.26
N GLY A 13 -1.15 -0.81 7.70
CA GLY A 13 -0.17 -1.41 6.79
C GLY A 13 -0.82 -2.45 5.89
N MET A 14 -1.68 -3.31 6.43
CA MET A 14 -2.37 -4.36 5.66
C MET A 14 -3.38 -3.79 4.67
N VAL A 15 -4.12 -2.73 5.02
CA VAL A 15 -5.05 -2.06 4.12
C VAL A 15 -4.31 -1.41 2.94
N ILE A 16 -3.21 -0.69 3.21
CA ILE A 16 -2.39 -0.07 2.16
C ILE A 16 -1.81 -1.15 1.25
N PHE A 17 -1.30 -2.24 1.82
CA PHE A 17 -0.73 -3.34 1.06
C PHE A 17 -1.76 -3.95 0.11
N LEU A 18 -2.94 -4.30 0.62
CA LEU A 18 -4.01 -4.88 -0.19
C LEU A 18 -4.52 -3.92 -1.26
N HIS A 19 -4.56 -2.62 -0.98
CA HIS A 19 -4.94 -1.59 -1.94
C HIS A 19 -3.96 -1.54 -3.13
N GLU A 20 -2.67 -1.36 -2.84
CA GLU A 20 -1.63 -1.29 -3.88
C GLU A 20 -1.53 -2.62 -4.64
N PHE A 21 -1.64 -3.75 -3.93
CA PHE A 21 -1.65 -5.07 -4.54
C PHE A 21 -2.83 -5.28 -5.49
N GLY A 22 -4.01 -4.76 -5.15
CA GLY A 22 -5.18 -4.75 -6.03
C GLY A 22 -4.93 -4.00 -7.34
N HIS A 23 -4.32 -2.80 -7.27
CA HIS A 23 -3.91 -2.05 -8.46
C HIS A 23 -2.90 -2.83 -9.30
N PHE A 24 -1.88 -3.39 -8.67
CA PHE A 24 -0.87 -4.20 -9.36
C PHE A 24 -1.47 -5.38 -10.11
N LEU A 25 -2.36 -6.13 -9.46
CA LEU A 25 -3.06 -7.26 -10.08
C LEU A 25 -3.93 -6.81 -11.26
N MET A 26 -4.68 -5.71 -11.11
CA MET A 26 -5.56 -5.21 -12.17
C MET A 26 -4.75 -4.69 -13.36
N CYS A 27 -3.71 -3.90 -13.13
CA CYS A 27 -2.81 -3.41 -14.18
C CYS A 27 -2.17 -4.58 -14.94
N LYS A 28 -1.68 -5.60 -14.22
CA LYS A 28 -1.11 -6.81 -14.85
C LYS A 28 -2.13 -7.57 -15.70
N LYS A 29 -3.38 -7.69 -15.23
CA LYS A 29 -4.47 -8.33 -15.98
C LYS A 29 -4.87 -7.55 -17.24
N LEU A 30 -4.81 -6.23 -17.19
CA LEU A 30 -5.15 -5.34 -18.31
C LEU A 30 -3.98 -5.11 -19.28
N GLY A 31 -2.80 -5.70 -19.04
CA GLY A 31 -1.61 -5.46 -19.87
C GLY A 31 -1.00 -4.07 -19.68
N VAL A 32 -1.37 -3.36 -18.62
CA VAL A 32 -0.77 -2.07 -18.27
C VAL A 32 0.61 -2.31 -17.66
N ARG A 33 1.63 -1.69 -18.23
CA ARG A 33 3.01 -1.78 -17.74
C ARG A 33 3.12 -1.12 -16.37
N VAL A 34 3.49 -1.91 -15.35
CA VAL A 34 3.78 -1.40 -13.99
C VAL A 34 5.29 -1.33 -13.82
N GLU A 35 5.83 -0.13 -13.64
CA GLU A 35 7.28 0.08 -13.50
C GLU A 35 7.82 -0.42 -12.15
N ARG A 36 7.11 -0.14 -11.05
CA ARG A 36 7.48 -0.57 -9.70
C ARG A 36 6.25 -0.77 -8.83
N PHE A 37 6.27 -1.83 -8.03
CA PHE A 37 5.36 -2.00 -6.90
C PHE A 37 5.98 -1.30 -5.69
N ALA A 38 5.31 -0.28 -5.16
CA ALA A 38 5.71 0.40 -3.94
C ALA A 38 4.78 -0.03 -2.80
N PHE A 39 5.30 -0.02 -1.57
CA PHE A 39 4.51 -0.19 -0.36
C PHE A 39 4.63 1.07 0.48
N GLY A 40 3.53 1.82 0.64
CA GLY A 40 3.48 3.07 1.40
C GLY A 40 3.34 4.31 0.54
N PHE A 41 3.69 5.47 1.09
CA PHE A 41 3.51 6.76 0.42
C PHE A 41 4.83 7.23 -0.21
N GLY A 42 4.80 7.57 -1.50
CA GLY A 42 5.91 8.24 -2.20
C GLY A 42 6.21 9.65 -1.63
N PRO A 43 7.15 10.41 -2.20
CA PRO A 43 7.46 11.75 -1.70
C PRO A 43 6.21 12.65 -1.90
N GLN A 44 5.83 13.57 -1.02
CA GLN A 44 6.58 14.32 -0.01
C GLN A 44 5.63 14.67 1.15
N LEU A 45 6.14 14.70 2.39
CA LEU A 45 5.37 15.05 3.59
C LEU A 45 5.34 16.56 3.89
N PHE A 46 6.07 17.38 3.13
CA PHE A 46 5.93 18.82 3.16
C PHE A 46 5.69 19.35 1.76
N GLY A 47 4.55 20.05 1.65
CA GLY A 47 4.07 20.89 0.56
C GLY A 47 3.30 22.04 1.17
#